data_AF-A0AAU7PRG1-F1
#
_entry.id   AF-A0AAU7PRG1-F1
#
_cell.length_a   1.000
_cell.length_b   1.000
_cell.length_c   1.000
_cell.angle_alpha   90.00
_cell.angle_beta   90.00
_cell.angle_gamma   90.00
#
_symmetry.space_group_name_H-M   'P 1'
#
loop_
_entity.id
_entity.type
_entity.pdbx_description
1 polymer ?
#
loop_
_entity_poly.entity_id
_entity_poly.type
_entity_poly.pdbx_seq_one_letter_code
_entity_poly.pdbx_strand_id
1 'polypeptide(L)' 'MKVKVMNRLYKMSQPEYQGLLEVASEQVPFGIYAIEKNGYAELRCDKCESITQLKELTRQLKAQGYKVLANGR' A
#
# COMPACT_ATOMS: atom_id res chain seq x y z
N MET A 1 8.12 -12.16 -3.49
CA MET A 1 7.73 -10.75 -3.70
C MET A 1 8.93 -9.86 -3.40
N LYS A 2 9.14 -8.77 -4.15
CA LYS A 2 10.08 -7.71 -3.74
C LYS A 2 9.25 -6.62 -3.04
N VAL A 3 9.53 -6.34 -1.77
CA VAL A 3 8.76 -5.40 -0.97
C VAL A 3 9.67 -4.27 -0.52
N LYS A 4 9.35 -3.04 -0.91
CA LYS A 4 10.06 -1.86 -0.45
C LYS A 4 9.38 -1.33 0.81
N VAL A 5 10.18 -1.21 1.85
CA VAL A 5 9.79 -0.65 3.15
C VAL A 5 10.68 0.56 3.38
N MET A 6 10.08 1.75 3.34
CA MET A 6 10.81 3.02 3.36
C MET A 6 11.91 3.05 2.27
N ASN A 7 13.19 3.03 2.66
CA ASN A 7 14.33 3.09 1.76
C ASN A 7 15.05 1.74 1.60
N ARG A 8 14.45 0.65 2.06
CA ARG A 8 15.02 -0.70 2.01
C ARG A 8 14.15 -1.62 1.18
N LEU A 9 14.79 -2.47 0.37
CA LEU A 9 14.13 -3.48 -0.44
C LEU A 9 14.33 -4.84 0.19
N TYR A 10 13.24 -5.50 0.54
CA TYR A 10 13.21 -6.84 1.09
C TYR A 10 12.70 -7.81 0.04
N LYS A 11 13.23 -9.04 0.05
CA LYS A 11 12.66 -10.14 -0.72
C LYS A 11 12.05 -11.09 0.29
N MET A 12 10.74 -11.27 0.21
CA MET A 12 9.98 -12.12 1.13
C MET A 12 8.97 -12.99 0.39
N SER A 13 8.52 -14.04 1.05
CA SER A 13 7.48 -14.95 0.54
C SER A 13 6.11 -14.27 0.57
N GLN A 14 5.15 -14.76 -0.22
CA GLN A 14 3.76 -14.27 -0.16
C GLN A 14 3.14 -14.32 1.25
N PRO A 15 3.28 -15.41 2.04
CA PRO A 15 2.69 -15.45 3.39
C PRO A 15 3.30 -14.42 4.34
N GLU A 16 4.63 -14.19 4.28
CA GLU A 16 5.30 -13.17 5.10
C GLU A 16 4.80 -11.77 4.75
N TYR A 17 4.61 -11.51 3.45
CA TYR A 17 4.07 -10.25 2.97
C TYR A 17 2.61 -10.03 3.40
N GLN A 18 1.80 -11.09 3.43
CA GLN A 18 0.42 -11.03 3.90
C GLN A 18 0.35 -10.53 5.36
N GLY A 19 1.16 -11.12 6.25
CA GLY A 19 1.22 -10.68 7.65
C GLY A 19 1.73 -9.24 7.79
N LEU A 20 2.69 -8.83 6.95
CA LEU A 20 3.19 -7.47 6.93
C LEU A 20 2.13 -6.44 6.48
N LEU A 21 1.25 -6.83 5.55
CA LEU A 21 0.14 -6.00 5.09
C LEU A 21 -0.89 -5.77 6.20
N GLU A 22 -1.15 -6.75 7.05
CA GLU A 22 -2.05 -6.60 8.20
C GLU A 22 -1.52 -5.54 9.16
N VAL A 23 -0.23 -5.63 9.51
CA VAL A 23 0.43 -4.62 10.36
C VAL A 23 0.39 -3.22 9.71
N ALA A 24 0.63 -3.13 8.40
CA ALA A 24 0.57 -1.85 7.69
C ALA A 24 -0.86 -1.27 7.66
N SER A 25 -1.87 -2.12 7.51
CA SER A 25 -3.28 -1.76 7.55
C SER A 25 -3.67 -1.19 8.92
N GLU A 26 -3.27 -1.83 10.02
CA GLU A 26 -3.54 -1.34 11.37
C GLU A 26 -2.94 0.05 11.65
N GLN A 27 -1.75 0.34 11.08
CA GLN A 27 -1.06 1.62 11.27
C GLN A 27 -1.69 2.78 10.47
N VAL A 28 -2.47 2.46 9.43
CA VAL A 28 -3.14 3.43 8.57
C VAL A 28 -4.66 3.21 8.69
N PRO A 29 -5.31 3.79 9.71
CA PRO A 29 -6.74 3.60 9.93
C PRO A 29 -7.59 4.17 8.78
N PHE A 30 -7.11 5.24 8.13
CA PHE A 30 -7.76 5.84 6.97
C PHE A 30 -6.70 6.37 5.99
N GLY A 31 -6.60 5.76 4.81
CA GLY A 31 -5.50 6.04 3.89
C GLY A 31 -5.02 4.84 3.07
N ILE A 32 -3.88 5.00 2.40
CA ILE A 32 -3.25 3.96 1.57
C ILE A 32 -2.07 3.38 2.35
N TYR A 33 -2.11 2.06 2.57
CA TYR A 33 -1.08 1.35 3.34
C TYR A 33 -0.09 0.56 2.46
N ALA A 34 -0.48 0.21 1.23
CA ALA A 34 0.41 -0.48 0.30
C ALA A 34 -0.01 -0.29 -1.17
N ILE A 35 0.97 -0.40 -2.06
CA ILE A 35 0.77 -0.46 -3.51
C ILE A 35 1.54 -1.65 -4.10
N GLU A 36 0.94 -2.33 -5.07
CA GLU A 36 1.51 -3.51 -5.72
C GLU A 36 1.57 -3.33 -7.24
N LYS A 37 2.65 -3.80 -7.86
CA LYS A 37 2.80 -3.83 -9.33
C LYS A 37 3.76 -4.93 -9.75
N ASN A 38 3.30 -5.86 -10.59
CA ASN A 38 4.13 -6.87 -11.25
C ASN A 38 5.12 -7.62 -10.32
N GLY A 39 4.67 -8.05 -9.14
CA GLY A 39 5.51 -8.78 -8.17
C GLY A 39 6.41 -7.90 -7.29
N TYR A 40 6.25 -6.59 -7.40
CA TYR A 40 6.79 -5.58 -6.51
C TYR A 40 5.68 -5.01 -5.63
N ALA A 41 5.97 -4.80 -4.36
CA ALA A 41 5.10 -4.09 -3.43
C ALA A 41 5.88 -2.95 -2.78
N GLU A 42 5.22 -1.83 -2.54
CA GLU A 42 5.75 -0.73 -1.75
C GLU A 42 4.79 -0.47 -0.59
N LEU A 43 5.29 -0.62 0.63
CA LEU A 43 4.54 -0.21 1.82
C LEU A 43 4.59 1.29 1.95
N ARG A 44 3.42 1.90 2.18
CA ARG A 44 3.27 3.34 2.32
C ARG A 44 2.45 3.64 3.57
N CYS A 45 2.64 4.81 4.15
CA CYS A 45 1.85 5.29 5.28
C CYS A 45 1.11 6.57 4.90
N ASP A 46 0.45 6.57 3.75
CA ASP A 46 -0.27 7.74 3.24
C ASP A 46 -1.61 7.86 3.97
N LYS A 47 -1.58 8.55 5.11
CA LYS A 47 -2.79 8.91 5.86
C LYS A 47 -3.57 9.95 5.06
N CYS A 48 -4.84 9.67 4.83
CA CYS A 48 -5.75 10.62 4.20
C CYS A 48 -6.60 11.28 5.28
N GLU A 49 -6.98 12.54 5.07
CA GLU A 49 -7.89 13.25 5.98
C GLU A 49 -9.34 13.24 5.46
N SER A 50 -9.54 12.81 4.21
CA SER A 50 -10.84 12.85 3.54
C SER A 50 -11.00 11.75 2.48
N ILE A 51 -12.24 11.31 2.28
CA ILE A 51 -12.61 10.32 1.25
C ILE A 51 -12.27 10.80 -0.16
N THR A 52 -12.43 12.11 -0.43
CA THR A 52 -12.08 12.71 -1.73
C THR A 52 -10.60 12.56 -2.04
N GLN A 53 -9.73 12.88 -1.06
CA GLN A 53 -8.28 12.73 -1.19
C GLN A 53 -7.89 11.26 -1.40
N LEU A 54 -8.52 10.33 -0.67
CA LEU A 54 -8.31 8.90 -0.83
C LEU A 54 -8.67 8.42 -2.25
N LYS A 55 -9.81 8.90 -2.78
CA LYS A 55 -10.28 8.56 -4.14
C LYS A 55 -9.33 9.13 -5.21
N GLU A 56 -8.87 10.37 -5.05
CA GLU A 56 -7.93 10.99 -5.98
C GLU A 56 -6.59 10.25 -6.03
N LEU A 57 -5.98 9.97 -4.87
CA LEU A 57 -4.73 9.21 -4.78
C LEU A 57 -4.88 7.79 -5.34
N THR A 58 -5.97 7.11 -4.98
CA THR A 58 -6.27 5.78 -5.52
C THR A 58 -6.40 5.81 -7.04
N ARG A 59 -7.05 6.83 -7.61
CA ARG A 59 -7.19 6.99 -9.06
C ARG A 59 -5.86 7.26 -9.74
N GLN A 60 -5.02 8.13 -9.17
CA GLN A 60 -3.68 8.43 -9.70
C GLN A 60 -2.79 7.19 -9.72
N LEU A 61 -2.75 6.44 -8.61
CA LEU A 61 -1.94 5.23 -8.51
C LEU A 61 -2.44 4.11 -9.42
N LYS A 62 -3.77 3.95 -9.55
CA LYS A 62 -4.36 3.02 -10.52
C LYS A 62 -4.06 3.43 -11.96
N ALA A 63 -4.06 4.72 -12.28
CA ALA A 63 -3.70 5.22 -13.61
C ALA A 63 -2.24 4.92 -13.96
N GLN A 64 -1.36 4.86 -12.96
CA GLN A 64 0.04 4.41 -13.12
C GLN A 64 0.19 2.87 -13.19
N GLY A 65 -0.92 2.12 -13.09
CA GLY A 65 -0.95 0.66 -13.15
C GLY A 65 -0.61 -0.03 -11.83
N TYR A 66 -0.71 0.66 -10.69
CA TYR A 66 -0.56 0.04 -9.38
C TYR A 66 -1.91 -0.50 -8.88
N LYS A 67 -1.85 -1.65 -8.22
CA LYS A 67 -2.93 -2.15 -7.37
C LYS A 67 -2.80 -1.47 -6.02
N VAL A 68 -3.82 -0.74 -5.63
CA VAL A 68 -3.82 0.09 -4.42
C VAL A 68 -4.55 -0.64 -3.30
N LEU A 69 -3.91 -0.73 -2.14
CA LEU A 69 -4.45 -1.29 -0.90
C LEU A 69 -4.64 -0.14 0.10
N ALA A 70 -5.88 0.07 0.51
CA ALA A 70 -6.29 1.26 1.25
C ALA A 70 -7.46 0.96 2.20
N ASN A 71 -7.49 1.70 3.31
CA ASN A 71 -8.51 1.66 4.35
C ASN A 71 -9.41 2.91 4.29
N GLY A 72 -10.68 2.74 4.64
CA GLY A 72 -11.68 3.81 4.61
C GLY A 72 -12.30 4.08 3.23
N ARG A 73 -12.32 3.06 2.37
CA ARG A 73 -12.83 3.12 0.99
C ARG A 73 -14.35 3.16 0.90
#